data_AF-A0A503AMB6-F1
#
_entry.id   AF-A0A503AMB6-F1
#
_cell.length_a   1.000
_cell.length_b   1.000
_cell.length_c   1.000
_cell.angle_alpha   90.00
_cell.angle_beta   90.00
_cell.angle_gamma   90.00
#
_symmetry.space_group_name_H-M   'P 1'
#
loop_
_entity.id
_entity.type
_entity.pdbx_description
1 polymer ?
#
loop_
_entity_poly.entity_id
_entity_poly.type
_entity_poly.pdbx_seq_one_letter_code
_entity_poly.pdbx_strand_id
1 'polypeptide(L)'
;MINYRVIFFGKQGRLVSRRQVPCEGHWEACEWAWKHKPSRADDFHIEEADLDHDPEGQLRKEDATISAAFHILRKRAGMIKLP
;
A
#
# COMPACT_ATOMS: atom_id res chain seq x y z
N MET A 1 2.20 12.37 -17.24
CA MET A 1 2.61 12.32 -15.82
C MET A 1 1.84 11.27 -15.03
N ILE A 2 2.56 10.27 -14.54
CA ILE A 2 2.11 9.20 -13.63
C ILE A 2 2.79 9.44 -12.27
N ASN A 3 2.07 9.24 -11.17
CA ASN A 3 2.70 9.28 -9.85
C ASN A 3 3.41 7.96 -9.60
N TYR A 4 4.72 8.00 -9.39
CA TYR A 4 5.50 6.85 -8.95
C TYR A 4 5.79 6.98 -7.47
N ARG A 5 5.75 5.85 -6.77
CA ARG A 5 6.21 5.74 -5.39
C ARG A 5 7.61 5.13 -5.39
N VAL A 6 8.56 5.91 -4.90
CA VAL A 6 9.95 5.53 -4.71
C VAL A 6 10.15 5.14 -3.26
N ILE A 7 10.61 3.91 -3.04
CA ILE A 7 10.83 3.32 -1.72
C ILE A 7 12.34 3.09 -1.57
N PHE A 8 12.98 3.74 -0.60
CA PHE A 8 14.40 3.58 -0.31
C PHE A 8 14.62 2.60 0.84
N PHE A 9 15.51 1.64 0.63
CA PHE A 9 15.89 0.63 1.63
C PHE A 9 17.33 0.82 2.06
N GLY A 10 17.60 0.65 3.35
CA GLY A 10 18.94 0.57 3.92
C GLY A 10 19.31 -0.89 4.21
N LYS A 11 20.30 -1.07 5.08
CA LYS A 11 20.81 -2.40 5.47
C LYS A 11 19.68 -3.33 5.90
N GLN A 12 19.78 -4.59 5.47
CA GLN A 12 18.82 -5.66 5.78
C GLN A 12 17.38 -5.35 5.33
N GLY A 13 17.20 -4.56 4.26
CA GLY A 13 15.88 -4.25 3.71
C GLY A 13 15.06 -3.29 4.58
N ARG A 14 15.68 -2.58 5.53
CA ARG A 14 14.97 -1.62 6.38
C ARG A 14 14.50 -0.43 5.55
N LEU A 15 13.22 -0.09 5.64
CA LEU A 15 12.67 1.13 5.03
C LEU A 15 13.35 2.37 5.61
N VAL A 16 13.96 3.18 4.74
CA VAL A 16 14.60 4.46 5.10
C VAL A 16 13.66 5.62 4.80
N SER A 17 13.04 5.62 3.62
CA SER A 17 12.15 6.68 3.18
C SER A 17 11.24 6.20 2.07
N ARG A 18 10.08 6.85 1.93
CA ARG A 18 9.14 6.66 0.84
C ARG A 18 8.74 8.02 0.30
N ARG A 19 8.75 8.20 -1.01
CA ARG A 19 8.39 9.45 -1.68
C ARG A 19 7.47 9.17 -2.87
N GLN A 20 6.53 10.07 -3.11
CA GLN A 20 5.73 10.08 -4.33
C GLN A 20 6.24 11.19 -5.23
N VAL A 21 6.48 10.85 -6.49
CA VAL A 21 7.03 11.76 -7.49
C VAL A 21 6.24 11.63 -8.78
N PRO A 22 5.78 12.74 -9.37
CA PRO A 22 5.15 12.72 -10.67
C PRO A 22 6.24 12.66 -11.75
N CYS A 23 6.22 11.61 -12.59
CA CYS A 23 7.17 11.42 -13.69
C CYS A 23 6.42 11.06 -14.98
N GLU A 24 7.03 11.25 -16.14
CA GLU A 24 6.46 10.86 -17.44
C GLU A 24 6.55 9.36 -17.70
N GLY A 25 7.43 8.65 -16.98
CA GLY A 25 7.49 7.20 -17.03
C GLY A 25 8.43 6.58 -16.00
N HIS A 26 8.44 5.26 -15.97
CA HIS A 26 9.19 4.47 -14.99
C HIS A 26 10.70 4.75 -15.00
N TRP A 27 11.29 4.91 -16.20
CA TRP A 27 12.73 5.19 -16.32
C TRP A 27 13.12 6.53 -15.68
N GLU A 28 12.31 7.57 -15.87
CA GLU A 28 12.54 8.88 -15.24
C GLU A 28 12.40 8.80 -13.71
N ALA A 29 11.47 8.00 -13.21
CA ALA A 29 11.36 7.74 -11.77
C ALA A 29 12.62 7.04 -11.23
N CYS A 30 13.24 6.15 -12.01
CA CYS A 30 14.52 5.52 -11.66
C CYS A 30 15.66 6.53 -11.60
N GLU A 31 15.81 7.36 -12.63
CA GLU A 31 16.83 8.42 -12.67
C GLU A 31 16.65 9.39 -11.49
N TRP A 32 15.41 9.76 -11.19
CA TRP A 32 15.08 10.57 -10.03
C TRP A 32 15.50 9.89 -8.72
N ALA A 33 15.21 8.60 -8.56
CA ALA A 33 15.55 7.83 -7.37
C ALA A 33 17.07 7.74 -7.15
N TRP A 34 17.86 7.50 -8.21
CA TRP A 34 19.32 7.50 -8.13
C TRP A 34 19.87 8.85 -7.69
N LYS A 35 19.36 9.95 -8.27
CA LYS A 35 19.82 11.31 -7.96
C LYS A 35 19.49 11.73 -6.53
N HIS A 36 18.39 11.24 -5.97
CA HIS A 36 17.89 11.64 -4.65
C HIS A 36 18.05 10.56 -3.58
N LYS A 37 18.87 9.53 -3.85
CA LYS A 37 19.13 8.42 -2.92
C LYS A 37 19.73 8.95 -1.60
N PRO A 38 19.07 8.74 -0.44
CA PRO A 38 19.62 9.12 0.85
C PRO A 38 20.92 8.36 1.14
N SER A 39 21.88 8.98 1.83
CA SER A 39 23.17 8.36 2.17
C SER A 39 23.04 7.08 3.02
N ARG A 40 21.92 6.90 3.71
CA ARG A 40 21.62 5.71 4.54
C ARG A 40 20.91 4.60 3.77
N ALA A 41 20.55 4.84 2.51
CA ALA A 41 19.91 3.86 1.65
C ALA A 41 20.97 3.08 0.87
N ASP A 42 20.82 1.77 0.81
CA ASP A 42 21.63 0.86 0.02
C ASP A 42 20.95 0.53 -1.31
N ASP A 43 19.61 0.56 -1.37
CA ASP A 43 18.82 0.21 -2.56
C ASP A 43 17.50 1.01 -2.65
N PHE A 44 16.78 0.91 -3.77
CA PHE A 44 15.44 1.46 -3.94
C PHE A 44 14.53 0.60 -4.84
N HIS A 45 13.22 0.74 -4.64
CA HIS A 45 12.17 0.15 -5.46
C HIS A 45 11.21 1.23 -5.96
N ILE A 46 10.66 1.01 -7.15
CA ILE A 46 9.73 1.94 -7.81
C ILE A 46 8.49 1.17 -8.19
N GLU A 47 7.35 1.65 -7.70
CA GLU A 47 6.03 1.17 -8.08
C GLU A 47 5.21 2.35 -8.61
N GLU A 48 4.30 2.08 -9.55
CA GLU A 48 3.28 3.08 -9.89
C GLU A 48 2.39 3.26 -8.67
N ALA A 49 2.21 4.50 -8.25
CA ALA A 49 1.27 4.80 -7.18
C ALA A 49 -0.12 4.65 -7.77
N ASP A 50 -0.68 3.45 -7.67
CA ASP A 50 -2.10 3.23 -7.92
C ASP A 50 -2.87 4.25 -7.08
N LEU A 51 -3.70 5.05 -7.75
CA LEU A 51 -4.51 6.10 -7.13
C LEU A 51 -5.46 5.55 -6.04
N ASP A 52 -5.64 4.22 -5.97
CA ASP A 52 -6.60 3.53 -5.12
C ASP A 52 -5.99 2.58 -4.06
N HIS A 53 -4.67 2.48 -3.89
CA HIS A 53 -4.12 1.65 -2.82
C HIS A 53 -4.13 2.38 -1.47
N ASP A 54 -5.33 2.47 -0.88
CA ASP A 54 -5.56 2.77 0.54
C ASP A 54 -5.56 1.45 1.33
N PRO A 55 -4.41 1.00 1.87
CA PRO A 55 -4.34 -0.25 2.61
C PRO A 55 -5.22 -0.23 3.87
N GLU A 56 -5.47 0.94 4.47
CA GLU A 56 -6.39 1.04 5.61
C GLU A 56 -7.85 0.93 5.16
N GLY A 57 -8.20 1.57 4.05
CA GLY A 57 -9.51 1.44 3.41
C GLY A 57 -9.80 0.02 2.94
N GLN A 58 -8.79 -0.69 2.44
CA GLN A 58 -8.87 -2.09 2.07
C GLN A 58 -9.09 -2.97 3.31
N LEU A 59 -8.34 -2.76 4.39
CA LEU A 59 -8.52 -3.48 5.66
C LEU A 59 -9.92 -3.26 6.25
N ARG A 60 -10.43 -2.02 6.23
CA ARG A 60 -11.80 -1.69 6.67
C ARG A 60 -12.87 -2.40 5.83
N LYS A 61 -12.66 -2.53 4.52
CA LYS A 61 -13.56 -3.28 3.63
C LYS A 61 -13.53 -4.77 3.95
N GLU A 62 -12.34 -5.34 4.17
CA GLU A 62 -12.17 -6.74 4.56
C GLU A 62 -12.84 -7.04 5.90
N ASP A 63 -12.64 -6.19 6.91
CA ASP A 63 -13.31 -6.32 8.22
C ASP A 63 -14.84 -6.23 8.11
N ALA A 64 -15.35 -5.33 7.25
CA ALA A 64 -16.78 -5.23 6.99
C ALA A 64 -17.33 -6.50 6.31
N THR A 65 -16.60 -7.05 5.35
CA THR A 65 -16.94 -8.31 4.68
C THR A 65 -16.95 -9.49 5.67
N ILE A 66 -15.93 -9.60 6.51
CA ILE A 66 -15.82 -10.64 7.54
C ILE A 66 -17.00 -10.51 8.51
N SER A 67 -17.30 -9.30 8.98
CA SER A 67 -18.40 -9.03 9.90
C SER A 67 -19.75 -9.44 9.30
N ALA A 68 -19.98 -9.13 8.01
CA ALA A 68 -21.20 -9.54 7.30
C ALA A 68 -21.31 -11.06 7.17
N ALA A 69 -20.21 -11.75 6.86
CA ALA A 69 -20.18 -13.21 6.78
C ALA A 69 -20.52 -13.84 8.15
N PHE A 70 -19.91 -13.36 9.24
CA PHE A 70 -20.22 -13.83 10.59
C PHE A 70 -21.68 -13.55 10.98
N HIS A 71 -22.24 -12.41 10.59
CA HIS A 71 -23.64 -12.11 10.83
C HIS A 71 -24.57 -13.14 10.16
N ILE A 72 -24.30 -13.49 8.89
CA ILE A 72 -25.07 -14.51 8.15
C ILE A 72 -24.96 -15.88 8.83
N LEU A 73 -23.74 -16.28 9.22
CA LEU A 73 -23.49 -17.56 9.87
C LEU A 73 -24.20 -17.65 11.22
N ARG A 74 -24.11 -16.61 12.05
CA ARG A 74 -24.81 -16.54 13.35
C ARG A 74 -26.33 -16.54 13.18
N LYS A 75 -26.87 -15.86 12.15
CA LYS A 75 -28.29 -15.92 11.81
C LYS A 75 -28.72 -17.34 11.45
N ARG A 76 -27.97 -18.04 10.60
CA ARG A 76 -28.27 -19.44 10.22
C ARG A 76 -28.16 -20.40 11.39
N ALA A 77 -27.22 -20.17 12.31
CA ALA A 77 -27.05 -20.96 13.52
C ALA A 77 -28.09 -20.63 14.61
N GLY A 78 -29.04 -19.72 14.37
CA GLY A 78 -30.05 -19.31 15.35
C GLY A 78 -29.49 -18.55 16.55
N MET A 79 -28.26 -18.04 16.45
CA MET A 79 -27.54 -17.35 17.54
C MET A 79 -27.93 -15.88 17.69
N ILE A 80 -28.71 -15.34 16.76
CA ILE A 80 -29.24 -13.98 16.81
C ILE A 80 -30.75 -14.05 16.63
N LYS A 81 -31.51 -13.61 17.63
CA LYS A 81 -32.94 -13.32 17.47
C LYS A 81 -33.06 -11.91 16.93
N LEU A 82 -33.64 -11.77 15.74
CA LEU A 82 -34.15 -10.48 15.30
C LEU A 82 -35.32 -10.09 16.21
N PRO A 83 -35.51 -8.79 16.51
CA PRO A 83 -36.78 -8.34 17.07
C PRO A 83 -37.95 -8.71 16.13
#